data_AF-A0A1B7U807-F1
#
_entry.id   AF-A0A1B7U807-F1
#
_cell.length_a   1.000
_cell.length_b   1.000
_cell.length_c   1.000
_cell.angle_alpha   90.00
_cell.angle_beta   90.00
_cell.angle_gamma   90.00
#
_symmetry.space_group_name_H-M   'P 1'
#
loop_
_entity.id
_entity.type
_entity.pdbx_description
1 polymer ?
#
loop_
_entity_poly.entity_id
_entity_poly.type
_entity_poly.pdbx_seq_one_letter_code
_entity_poly.pdbx_strand_id
1 'polypeptide(L)'
;MWISGSFLTDKAAPGDVDVVLLLDEDQLIQLTDLGARRLVTPLGLRSLVGTLGLELDVYILAWRARPDTAPGPADEGYLHARGYWDDFWARQRTVAKGAAPTRACALPRRGYVEVILDDYS
;
A
#
# COMPACT_ATOMS: atom_id res chain seq x y z
N MET A 1 2.08 -3.14 -6.37
CA MET A 1 2.31 -3.20 -4.91
C MET A 1 3.28 -2.09 -4.54
N TRP A 2 3.11 -1.46 -3.38
CA TRP A 2 4.16 -0.60 -2.80
C TRP A 2 4.80 -1.33 -1.62
N ILE A 3 6.12 -1.23 -1.53
CA ILE A 3 6.91 -1.73 -0.40
C ILE A 3 7.75 -0.56 0.09
N SER A 4 7.78 -0.35 1.40
CA SER A 4 8.53 0.72 2.06
C SER A 4 8.92 0.27 3.47
N GLY A 5 9.20 1.22 4.34
CA GLY A 5 9.60 0.95 5.72
C GLY A 5 11.10 1.02 5.91
N SER A 6 11.52 0.72 7.12
CA SER A 6 12.91 0.86 7.55
C SER A 6 13.85 -0.18 6.92
N PHE A 7 13.31 -1.31 6.44
CA PHE A 7 14.06 -2.33 5.70
C PHE A 7 14.60 -1.88 4.35
N LEU A 8 14.03 -0.82 3.75
CA LEU A 8 14.52 -0.23 2.50
C LEU A 8 15.43 0.98 2.73
N THR A 9 16.04 1.07 3.92
CA THR A 9 16.95 2.16 4.29
C THR A 9 18.30 1.59 4.74
N ASP A 10 19.25 2.47 5.01
CA ASP A 10 20.58 2.15 5.54
C ASP A 10 20.61 1.92 7.05
N LYS A 11 19.45 1.83 7.71
CA LYS A 11 19.36 1.58 9.15
C LYS A 11 19.93 0.20 9.50
N ALA A 12 20.89 0.18 10.43
CA ALA A 12 21.54 -1.06 10.88
C ALA A 12 20.58 -2.08 11.52
N ALA A 13 19.54 -1.59 12.20
CA ALA A 13 18.47 -2.41 12.76
C ALA A 13 17.13 -1.86 12.23
N PRO A 14 16.65 -2.35 11.08
CA PRO A 14 15.33 -1.99 10.58
C PRO A 14 14.26 -2.56 11.53
N GLY A 15 13.13 -1.87 11.65
CA GLY A 15 12.06 -2.23 12.60
C GLY A 15 10.77 -2.74 11.97
N ASP A 16 10.47 -2.37 10.72
CA ASP A 16 9.19 -2.69 10.08
C ASP A 16 9.26 -2.57 8.55
N VAL A 17 8.55 -3.48 7.88
CA VAL A 17 8.23 -3.38 6.45
C VAL A 17 6.82 -2.81 6.32
N ASP A 18 6.66 -1.78 5.50
CA ASP A 18 5.33 -1.29 5.11
C ASP A 18 4.97 -1.86 3.74
N VAL A 19 3.76 -2.41 3.59
CA VAL A 19 3.29 -2.95 2.32
C VAL A 19 1.87 -2.50 2.02
N VAL A 20 1.65 -1.99 0.81
CA VAL A 20 0.32 -1.75 0.25
C VAL A 20 0.08 -2.75 -0.87
N LEU A 21 -0.80 -3.71 -0.60
CA LEU A 21 -1.23 -4.74 -1.54
C LEU A 21 -2.28 -4.15 -2.49
N LEU A 22 -2.10 -4.37 -3.79
CA LEU A 22 -3.13 -4.07 -4.80
C LEU A 22 -3.83 -5.39 -5.07
N LEU A 23 -5.10 -5.47 -4.71
CA LEU A 23 -5.91 -6.67 -4.86
C LEU A 23 -7.13 -6.32 -5.70
N ASP A 24 -7.46 -7.17 -6.65
CA ASP A 24 -8.62 -6.96 -7.53
C ASP A 24 -9.91 -6.74 -6.72
N GLU A 25 -10.61 -5.65 -7.02
CA GLU A 25 -11.80 -5.22 -6.28
C GLU A 25 -12.91 -6.27 -6.30
N ASP A 26 -13.17 -6.90 -7.44
CA ASP A 26 -14.24 -7.89 -7.59
C ASP A 26 -13.89 -9.15 -6.79
N GLN A 27 -12.62 -9.58 -6.82
CA GLN A 27 -12.15 -10.69 -5.99
C GLN A 27 -12.24 -10.39 -4.49
N LEU A 28 -11.94 -9.16 -4.05
CA LEU A 28 -12.07 -8.77 -2.65
C LEU A 28 -13.52 -8.84 -2.17
N ILE A 29 -14.47 -8.37 -2.99
CA ILE A 29 -15.91 -8.45 -2.70
C ILE A 29 -16.31 -9.92 -2.56
N GLN A 30 -15.98 -10.74 -3.55
CA GLN A 30 -16.30 -12.17 -3.55
C GLN A 30 -15.74 -12.89 -2.31
N LEU A 31 -14.47 -12.67 -1.97
CA LEU A 31 -13.83 -13.30 -0.81
C LEU A 31 -14.43 -12.81 0.52
N THR A 32 -14.85 -11.55 0.58
CA THR A 32 -15.54 -11.00 1.76
C THR A 32 -16.89 -11.68 1.98
N ASP A 33 -17.65 -11.91 0.90
CA ASP A 33 -18.95 -12.59 0.94
C ASP A 33 -18.82 -14.08 1.29
N LEU A 34 -17.72 -14.72 0.88
CA LEU A 34 -17.36 -16.08 1.27
C LEU A 34 -16.83 -16.21 2.71
N GLY A 35 -16.80 -15.11 3.48
CA GLY A 35 -16.40 -15.10 4.88
C GLY A 35 -14.89 -15.04 5.11
N ALA A 36 -14.06 -14.83 4.08
CA ALA A 36 -12.61 -14.75 4.18
C ALA A 36 -12.09 -13.40 4.75
N ARG A 37 -12.90 -12.70 5.54
CA ARG A 37 -12.64 -11.33 6.05
C ARG A 37 -11.28 -11.17 6.74
N ARG A 38 -10.75 -12.24 7.34
CA ARG A 38 -9.43 -12.23 7.99
C ARG A 38 -8.28 -11.99 6.99
N LEU A 39 -8.46 -12.33 5.72
CA LEU A 39 -7.42 -12.23 4.69
C LEU A 39 -7.60 -11.02 3.77
N VAL A 40 -8.80 -10.44 3.71
CA VAL A 40 -9.16 -9.43 2.71
C VAL A 40 -9.60 -8.09 3.30
N THR A 41 -9.50 -7.92 4.62
CA THR A 41 -9.78 -6.64 5.28
C THR A 41 -8.54 -6.13 6.01
N PRO A 42 -8.35 -4.80 6.13
CA PRO A 42 -7.22 -4.23 6.88
C PRO A 42 -7.16 -4.73 8.32
N LEU A 43 -8.30 -4.84 9.01
CA LEU A 43 -8.37 -5.34 10.38
C LEU A 43 -8.00 -6.84 10.46
N GLY A 44 -8.52 -7.64 9.52
CA GLY A 44 -8.21 -9.05 9.42
C GLY A 44 -6.73 -9.31 9.23
N LEU A 45 -6.12 -8.62 8.26
CA LEU A 45 -4.70 -8.74 7.96
C LEU A 45 -3.83 -8.28 9.14
N ARG A 46 -4.14 -7.13 9.76
CA ARG A 46 -3.43 -6.67 10.96
C ARG A 46 -3.49 -7.68 12.10
N SER A 47 -4.65 -8.31 12.31
CA SER A 47 -4.81 -9.37 13.30
C SER A 47 -3.96 -10.61 12.95
N LEU A 48 -3.91 -11.01 11.68
CA LEU A 48 -3.10 -12.13 11.23
C LEU A 48 -1.60 -11.85 11.40
N VAL A 49 -1.12 -10.69 10.96
CA VAL A 49 0.26 -10.22 11.16
C VAL A 49 0.65 -10.28 12.64
N GLY A 50 -0.19 -9.72 13.53
CA GLY A 50 0.05 -9.75 14.97
C GLY A 50 0.07 -11.16 15.55
N THR A 51 -0.82 -12.05 15.06
CA THR A 51 -0.84 -13.47 15.46
C THR A 51 0.46 -14.19 15.08
N LEU A 52 1.02 -13.85 13.92
CA LEU A 52 2.25 -14.46 13.39
C LEU A 52 3.52 -13.80 13.95
N GLY A 53 3.41 -12.70 14.70
CA GLY A 53 4.55 -11.97 15.25
C GLY A 53 5.41 -11.29 14.17
N LEU A 54 4.81 -10.88 13.05
CA LEU A 54 5.53 -10.25 11.94
C LEU A 54 5.66 -8.73 12.14
N GLU A 55 6.85 -8.19 11.85
CA GLU A 55 7.12 -6.75 11.81
C GLU A 55 6.68 -6.15 10.46
N LEU A 56 5.37 -6.21 10.19
CA LEU A 56 4.76 -5.85 8.90
C LEU A 56 3.55 -4.92 9.11
N ASP A 57 3.61 -3.70 8.58
CA ASP A 57 2.45 -2.83 8.46
C ASP A 57 1.81 -3.01 7.07
N VAL A 58 0.66 -3.68 7.04
CA VAL A 58 -0.03 -4.06 5.80
C VAL A 58 -1.30 -3.24 5.57
N TYR A 59 -1.47 -2.80 4.33
CA TYR A 59 -2.61 -2.05 3.83
C TYR A 59 -3.11 -2.67 2.53
N ILE A 60 -4.38 -2.44 2.21
CA ILE A 60 -5.01 -2.89 0.97
C ILE A 60 -5.45 -1.67 0.17
N LEU A 61 -5.11 -1.66 -1.11
CA LEU A 61 -5.77 -0.86 -2.14
C LEU A 61 -6.62 -1.81 -2.98
N ALA A 62 -7.94 -1.64 -2.97
CA ALA A 62 -8.82 -2.30 -3.93
C ALA A 62 -8.48 -1.76 -5.32
N TRP A 63 -7.84 -2.59 -6.12
CA TRP A 63 -7.42 -2.27 -7.47
C TRP A 63 -8.56 -2.53 -8.42
N ARG A 64 -8.85 -1.51 -9.23
CA ARG A 64 -9.84 -1.59 -10.29
C ARG A 64 -9.12 -1.64 -11.63
N ALA A 65 -9.29 -2.74 -12.36
CA ALA A 65 -8.82 -2.83 -13.74
C ALA A 65 -9.64 -1.88 -14.61
N ARG A 66 -8.95 -0.98 -15.33
CA ARG A 66 -9.59 0.01 -16.19
C ARG A 66 -9.11 -0.16 -17.62
N PRO A 67 -9.94 -0.72 -18.51
CA PRO A 67 -9.58 -0.84 -19.92
C PRO A 67 -9.62 0.52 -20.63
N ASP A 68 -10.50 1.42 -20.19
CA ASP A 68 -10.64 2.76 -20.75
C ASP A 68 -9.66 3.75 -20.12
N THR A 69 -9.17 4.68 -20.94
CA THR A 69 -8.24 5.74 -20.51
C THR A 69 -8.95 6.87 -19.77
N ALA A 70 -10.21 7.16 -20.11
CA ALA A 70 -11.01 8.17 -19.46
C ALA A 70 -11.68 7.62 -18.18
N PRO A 71 -11.57 8.30 -17.03
CA PRO A 71 -12.20 7.84 -15.80
C PRO A 71 -13.73 7.97 -15.84
N GLY A 72 -14.42 6.94 -15.35
CA GLY A 72 -15.85 6.99 -15.05
C GLY A 72 -16.11 7.26 -13.56
N PRO A 73 -17.37 7.53 -13.15
CA PRO A 73 -17.72 7.77 -11.75
C PRO A 73 -17.34 6.61 -10.81
N ALA A 74 -17.42 5.37 -11.29
CA ALA A 74 -17.02 4.19 -10.51
C ALA A 74 -15.51 4.13 -10.19
N ASP A 75 -14.69 4.90 -10.91
CA ASP A 75 -13.23 4.91 -10.71
C ASP A 75 -12.79 5.90 -9.64
N GLU A 76 -13.65 6.82 -9.21
CA GLU A 76 -13.28 7.94 -8.33
C GLU A 76 -12.61 7.44 -7.04
N GLY A 77 -13.20 6.43 -6.39
CA GLY A 77 -12.66 5.84 -5.17
C GLY A 77 -11.27 5.23 -5.39
N TYR A 78 -11.10 4.43 -6.44
CA TYR A 78 -9.83 3.82 -6.79
C TYR A 78 -8.77 4.88 -7.13
N LEU A 79 -9.09 5.87 -7.97
CA LEU A 79 -8.15 6.92 -8.38
C LEU A 79 -7.73 7.81 -7.22
N HIS A 80 -8.67 8.17 -6.35
CA HIS A 80 -8.36 8.93 -5.14
C HIS A 80 -7.41 8.15 -4.22
N ALA A 81 -7.72 6.87 -3.95
CA ALA A 81 -6.88 6.03 -3.10
C ALA A 81 -5.51 5.72 -3.74
N ARG A 82 -5.47 5.47 -5.04
CA ARG A 82 -4.24 5.29 -5.81
C ARG A 82 -3.35 6.52 -5.75
N GLY A 83 -3.92 7.71 -5.99
CA GLY A 83 -3.22 8.98 -5.91
C GLY A 83 -2.70 9.27 -4.50
N TYR A 84 -3.49 8.97 -3.46
CA TYR A 84 -3.04 9.06 -2.07
C TYR A 84 -1.81 8.20 -1.81
N TRP A 85 -1.79 6.94 -2.24
CA TRP A 85 -0.66 6.05 -2.00
C TRP A 85 0.57 6.45 -2.81
N ASP A 86 0.40 6.84 -4.07
CA ASP A 86 1.51 7.33 -4.91
C ASP A 86 2.17 8.60 -4.30
N ASP A 87 1.35 9.57 -3.88
CA ASP A 87 1.84 10.78 -3.19
C ASP A 87 2.48 10.45 -1.83
N PHE A 88 1.87 9.59 -1.03
CA PHE A 88 2.39 9.20 0.28
C PHE A 88 3.76 8.53 0.18
N TRP A 89 3.92 7.59 -0.75
CA TRP A 89 5.17 6.83 -0.89
C TRP A 89 6.29 7.59 -1.61
N ALA A 90 5.97 8.61 -2.39
CA ALA A 90 6.97 9.51 -2.96
C ALA A 90 7.62 10.42 -1.89
N ARG A 91 6.97 10.63 -0.74
CA ARG A 91 7.46 11.52 0.32
C ARG A 91 8.57 10.90 1.16
N GLN A 92 9.36 11.77 1.81
CA GLN A 92 10.37 11.35 2.77
C GLN A 92 10.31 12.22 4.02
N ARG A 93 10.12 11.59 5.18
CA ARG A 93 10.12 12.27 6.47
C ARG A 93 11.54 12.79 6.77
N THR A 94 11.65 14.09 7.03
CA THR A 94 12.92 14.78 7.31
C THR A 94 13.06 15.23 8.77
N VAL A 95 12.06 14.96 9.60
CA VAL A 95 12.02 15.30 11.02
C VAL A 95 11.99 14.03 11.88
N ALA A 96 12.39 14.15 13.14
CA ALA A 96 12.35 13.05 14.09
C ALA A 96 10.94 12.41 14.21
N LYS A 97 10.90 11.13 14.59
CA LYS A 97 9.64 10.44 14.92
C LYS A 97 8.94 11.19 16.06
N GLY A 98 7.63 11.41 15.92
CA GLY A 98 6.83 12.18 16.89
C GLY A 98 6.80 13.70 16.68
N ALA A 99 7.75 14.28 15.92
CA ALA A 99 7.70 15.70 15.58
C ALA A 99 6.60 16.04 14.57
N ALA A 100 6.13 17.29 14.56
CA ALA A 100 5.18 17.78 13.55
C ALA A 100 5.82 17.73 12.14
N PRO A 101 5.11 17.24 11.11
CA PRO A 101 5.61 17.27 9.74
C PRO A 101 5.83 18.71 9.24
N THR A 102 6.84 18.92 8.42
CA THR A 102 7.11 20.19 7.74
C THR A 102 6.82 20.07 6.25
N ARG A 103 6.78 21.20 5.52
CA ARG A 103 6.67 21.17 4.05
C ARG A 103 7.75 20.32 3.38
N ALA A 104 8.97 20.31 3.93
CA ALA A 104 10.06 19.49 3.42
C ALA A 104 9.76 17.97 3.47
N CYS A 105 8.94 17.53 4.44
CA CYS A 105 8.49 16.15 4.54
C CYS A 105 7.49 15.75 3.44
N ALA A 106 6.85 16.72 2.79
CA ALA A 106 5.83 16.50 1.76
C ALA A 106 6.40 16.57 0.34
N LEU A 107 7.68 16.92 0.16
CA LEU A 107 8.30 16.96 -1.15
C LEU A 107 8.52 15.52 -1.68
N PRO A 108 8.26 15.26 -2.98
CA PRO A 108 8.56 13.97 -3.58
C PRO A 108 10.07 13.79 -3.69
N ARG A 109 10.61 12.81 -2.98
CA ARG A 109 12.04 12.49 -2.90
C ARG A 109 12.36 11.02 -3.17
N ARG A 110 11.32 10.20 -3.34
CA ARG A 110 11.40 8.78 -3.68
C ARG A 110 10.73 8.53 -5.02
N GLY A 111 11.26 7.58 -5.78
CA GLY A 111 10.72 7.14 -7.07
C GLY A 111 10.19 5.71 -7.01
N TYR A 112 9.70 5.22 -8.15
CA TYR A 112 9.29 3.83 -8.32
C TYR A 112 10.40 3.03 -9.02
N VAL A 113 10.47 1.74 -8.70
CA VAL A 113 11.18 0.74 -9.50
C VAL A 113 10.11 -0.12 -10.14
N GLU A 114 10.13 -0.21 -11.47
CA GLU A 114 9.27 -1.11 -12.22
C GLU A 114 9.95 -2.47 -12.34
N VAL A 115 9.23 -3.53 -11.95
CA VAL A 115 9.64 -4.92 -12.13
C VAL A 115 8.63 -5.53 -13.08
N ILE A 116 9.08 -5.86 -14.29
CA ILE A 116 8.26 -6.55 -15.29
C ILE A 116 8.49 -8.04 -15.09
N LEU A 117 7.41 -8.79 -14.91
CA LEU A 117 7.43 -10.25 -14.87
C LEU A 117 7.04 -10.74 -16.27
N ASP A 118 7.98 -11.39 -16.96
CA ASP A 118 7.82 -11.81 -18.37
C ASP A 118 6.96 -13.09 -18.54
N ASP A 119 6.41 -13.66 -17.45
CA ASP A 119 5.74 -14.98 -17.45
C ASP A 119 4.37 -15.02 -16.74
N TYR A 120 3.73 -13.88 -16.50
CA TYR A 120 2.38 -13.85 -15.92
C TYR A 120 1.32 -14.16 -17.01
N SER A 121 1.02 -15.45 -17.22
CA SER A 121 -0.06 -15.95 -18.10
C SER A 121 -1.33 -16.33 -17.35
#